data_AF-A0A9N9UHJ1-F1
#
_entry.id   AF-A0A9N9UHJ1-F1
#
_cell.length_a   1.000
_cell.length_b   1.000
_cell.length_c   1.000
_cell.angle_alpha   90.00
_cell.angle_beta   90.00
_cell.angle_gamma   90.00
#
_symmetry.space_group_name_H-M   'P 1'
#
loop_
_entity.id
_entity.type
_entity.pdbx_description
1 polymer ?
#
loop_
_entity_poly.entity_id
_entity_poly.type
_entity_poly.pdbx_seq_one_letter_code
_entity_poly.pdbx_strand_id
1 'polypeptide(L)'
;MAGVPSCIIRFICHIPTGILGSRGLVYQNDALKLGDGLFNSIPNGHQFREGLQIVGRTGLATFIWNFILFVPSVLCSETQLGLIGMVDLLLALVLIIGISKESMYLPRSYAQCANIEHWKLGEDGRNYFIELTTLDEYANAKPSDLCHELVQNWAIGIAVSHAGTRRRFENRSGLNIGQVAKPIAINASSWIFADGTAPTLWHWASTNPVVLWQSRLAIQNWSRRMYRCRALLFAHFVWTGRVKSDVTWRKSLGLWL
;
A
#
# COMPACT_ATOMS: atom_id res chain seq x y z
N MET A 1 6.44 -27.37 -1.15
CA MET A 1 7.17 -26.09 -1.27
C MET A 1 6.18 -24.92 -1.39
N ALA A 2 5.55 -24.53 -0.28
CA ALA A 2 4.57 -23.43 -0.28
C ALA A 2 5.22 -22.03 -0.28
N GLY A 3 6.52 -21.92 0.05
CA GLY A 3 7.23 -20.65 0.19
C GLY A 3 7.55 -19.92 -1.12
N VAL A 4 7.82 -20.64 -2.22
CA VAL A 4 8.24 -20.02 -3.49
C VAL A 4 7.17 -19.08 -4.09
N PRO A 5 5.88 -19.46 -4.19
CA PRO A 5 4.84 -18.54 -4.66
C PRO A 5 4.66 -17.32 -3.76
N SER A 6 4.80 -17.47 -2.43
CA SER A 6 4.71 -16.36 -1.48
C SER A 6 5.84 -15.35 -1.70
N CYS A 7 7.05 -15.84 -1.91
CA CYS A 7 8.25 -15.05 -2.20
C CYS A 7 8.08 -14.17 -3.46
N ILE A 8 7.54 -14.72 -4.55
CA ILE A 8 7.29 -13.97 -5.80
C ILE A 8 6.24 -12.86 -5.59
N ILE A 9 5.12 -13.19 -4.94
CA ILE A 9 4.04 -12.21 -4.69
C ILE A 9 4.55 -11.06 -3.85
N ARG A 10 5.31 -11.38 -2.80
CA ARG A 10 5.99 -10.41 -1.95
C ARG A 10 6.84 -9.46 -2.79
N PHE A 11 7.79 -9.99 -3.55
CA PHE A 11 8.67 -9.17 -4.39
C PHE A 11 7.90 -8.17 -5.28
N ILE A 12 6.84 -8.62 -5.95
CA ILE A 12 6.01 -7.77 -6.82
C ILE A 12 5.27 -6.68 -6.03
N CYS A 13 4.75 -7.00 -4.85
CA CYS A 13 4.05 -6.03 -4.01
C CYS A 13 5.00 -5.01 -3.35
N HIS A 14 6.24 -5.39 -3.06
CA HIS A 14 7.16 -4.56 -2.27
C HIS A 14 7.88 -3.49 -3.07
N ILE A 15 8.15 -3.70 -4.37
CA ILE A 15 8.79 -2.65 -5.19
C ILE A 15 7.94 -1.37 -5.19
N PRO A 16 6.62 -1.42 -5.48
CA PRO A 16 5.77 -0.24 -5.35
C PRO A 16 5.72 0.34 -3.94
N THR A 17 5.72 -0.49 -2.88
CA THR A 17 5.75 -0.01 -1.49
C THR A 17 7.05 0.73 -1.18
N GLY A 18 8.19 0.25 -1.68
CA GLY A 18 9.48 0.91 -1.53
C GLY A 18 9.49 2.27 -2.22
N ILE A 19 9.01 2.35 -3.46
CA ILE A 19 8.88 3.62 -4.19
C ILE A 19 7.97 4.60 -3.43
N LEU A 20 6.80 4.13 -2.98
CA LEU A 20 5.85 4.91 -2.20
C LEU A 20 6.49 5.45 -0.91
N GLY A 21 7.18 4.59 -0.17
CA GLY A 21 7.85 4.95 1.08
C GLY A 21 8.99 5.93 0.89
N SER A 22 9.86 5.71 -0.09
CA SER A 22 10.98 6.62 -0.39
C SER A 22 10.48 8.00 -0.81
N ARG A 23 9.50 8.08 -1.70
CA ARG A 23 8.90 9.37 -2.11
C ARG A 23 8.15 10.04 -0.95
N GLY A 24 7.37 9.26 -0.19
CA GLY A 24 6.68 9.76 1.00
C GLY A 24 7.65 10.35 2.03
N LEU A 25 8.85 9.78 2.16
CA LEU A 25 9.88 10.31 3.06
C LEU A 25 10.46 11.64 2.56
N VAL A 26 10.65 11.79 1.24
CA VAL A 26 11.04 13.08 0.63
C VAL A 26 9.98 14.14 0.94
N TYR A 27 8.71 13.87 0.62
CA TYR A 27 7.61 14.81 0.90
C TYR A 27 7.44 15.12 2.39
N GLN A 28 7.69 14.13 3.27
CA GLN A 28 7.72 14.36 4.70
C GLN A 28 8.83 15.34 5.08
N ASN A 29 10.05 15.14 4.57
CA ASN A 29 11.18 16.01 4.88
C ASN A 29 10.95 17.43 4.36
N ASP A 30 10.36 17.56 3.17
CA ASP A 30 10.00 18.87 2.61
C ASP A 30 8.91 19.56 3.43
N ALA A 31 7.91 18.81 3.89
CA ALA A 31 6.91 19.32 4.83
C ALA A 31 7.53 19.79 6.16
N LEU A 32 8.62 19.16 6.63
CA LEU A 32 9.33 19.64 7.82
C LEU A 32 10.08 20.97 7.56
N LYS A 33 10.63 21.17 6.35
CA LYS A 33 11.32 22.41 5.96
C LYS A 33 10.39 23.61 5.89
N LEU A 34 9.13 23.42 5.47
CA LEU A 34 8.12 24.48 5.36
C LEU A 34 7.57 24.99 6.71
N GLY A 35 7.84 24.27 7.80
CA GLY A 35 7.44 24.65 9.15
C GLY A 35 5.96 24.44 9.48
N ASP A 36 5.65 24.47 10.78
CA ASP A 36 4.31 24.14 11.30
C ASP A 36 3.25 25.19 10.95
N GLY A 37 3.68 26.44 10.76
CA GLY A 37 2.79 27.58 10.51
C GLY A 37 1.95 27.40 9.24
N LEU A 38 2.46 26.73 8.21
CA LEU A 38 1.71 26.44 6.98
C LEU A 38 0.58 25.42 7.23
N PHE A 39 0.88 24.34 7.95
CA PHE A 39 -0.09 23.26 8.18
C PHE A 39 -1.17 23.65 9.18
N ASN A 40 -0.95 24.70 9.96
CA ASN A 40 -1.95 25.29 10.84
C ASN A 40 -2.91 26.23 10.09
N SER A 41 -2.48 26.85 8.97
CA SER A 41 -3.33 27.78 8.21
C SER A 41 -4.18 27.10 7.14
N ILE A 42 -3.71 25.99 6.56
CA ILE A 42 -4.44 25.28 5.49
C ILE A 42 -5.49 24.29 6.05
N PRO A 43 -6.65 24.12 5.38
CA PRO A 43 -7.70 23.21 5.85
C PRO A 43 -7.23 21.75 5.83
N ASN A 44 -7.38 21.05 6.96
CA ASN A 44 -6.87 19.70 7.21
C ASN A 44 -5.33 19.55 7.10
N GLY A 45 -4.57 20.64 7.27
CA GLY A 45 -3.11 20.60 7.13
C GLY A 45 -2.42 19.66 8.11
N HIS A 46 -2.86 19.62 9.37
CA HIS A 46 -2.31 18.71 10.38
C HIS A 46 -2.51 17.24 9.98
N GLN A 47 -3.72 16.85 9.58
CA GLN A 47 -4.01 15.49 9.14
C GLN A 47 -3.19 15.16 7.89
N PHE A 48 -3.09 16.08 6.94
CA PHE A 48 -2.29 15.88 5.72
C PHE A 48 -0.81 15.62 6.04
N ARG A 49 -0.19 16.45 6.87
CA ARG A 49 1.21 16.26 7.29
C ARG A 49 1.42 14.95 8.05
N GLU A 50 0.51 14.61 8.95
CA GLU A 50 0.55 13.33 9.66
C GLU A 50 0.43 12.15 8.66
N GLY A 51 -0.40 12.30 7.63
CA GLY A 51 -0.50 11.38 6.51
C GLY A 51 0.83 11.16 5.81
N LEU A 52 1.49 12.24 5.37
CA LEU A 52 2.83 12.19 4.73
C LEU A 52 3.84 11.47 5.62
N GLN A 53 3.86 11.80 6.92
CA GLN A 53 4.75 11.15 7.89
C GLN A 53 4.48 9.64 8.03
N ILE A 54 3.22 9.25 8.12
CA ILE A 54 2.84 7.84 8.23
C ILE A 54 3.22 7.09 6.96
N VAL A 55 2.91 7.63 5.78
CA VAL A 55 3.20 6.99 4.48
C VAL A 55 4.70 6.87 4.25
N GLY A 56 5.48 7.93 4.48
CA GLY A 56 6.94 7.90 4.32
C GLY A 56 7.62 6.89 5.25
N ARG A 57 7.41 7.02 6.58
CA ARG A 57 8.07 6.15 7.56
C ARG A 57 7.59 4.71 7.49
N THR A 58 6.27 4.51 7.46
CA THR A 58 5.69 3.15 7.44
C THR A 58 5.96 2.48 6.10
N GLY A 59 5.89 3.20 4.98
CA GLY A 59 6.17 2.65 3.66
C GLY A 59 7.60 2.13 3.57
N LEU A 60 8.59 2.92 4.01
CA LEU A 60 9.98 2.50 4.04
C LEU A 60 10.23 1.36 5.03
N ALA A 61 9.68 1.45 6.25
CA ALA A 61 9.78 0.38 7.24
C ALA A 61 9.17 -0.94 6.72
N THR A 62 8.04 -0.86 6.01
CA THR A 62 7.38 -2.02 5.39
C THR A 62 8.27 -2.61 4.29
N PHE A 63 8.89 -1.77 3.46
CA PHE A 63 9.83 -2.24 2.44
C PHE A 63 11.03 -2.97 3.06
N ILE A 64 11.66 -2.39 4.08
CA ILE A 64 12.81 -2.99 4.78
C ILE A 64 12.40 -4.31 5.46
N TRP A 65 11.29 -4.32 6.19
CA TRP A 65 10.74 -5.52 6.83
C TRP A 65 10.58 -6.66 5.85
N ASN A 66 9.97 -6.37 4.71
CA ASN A 66 9.73 -7.37 3.68
C ASN A 66 11.00 -7.82 2.98
N PHE A 67 11.97 -6.92 2.77
CA PHE A 67 13.26 -7.28 2.20
C PHE A 67 14.04 -8.23 3.12
N ILE A 68 14.05 -7.97 4.43
CA ILE A 68 14.68 -8.85 5.43
C ILE A 68 14.02 -10.23 5.46
N LEU A 69 12.69 -10.28 5.40
CA LEU A 69 11.94 -11.53 5.47
C LEU A 69 11.77 -12.26 4.14
N PHE A 70 12.26 -11.68 3.04
CA PHE A 70 12.20 -12.28 1.71
C PHE A 70 12.90 -13.64 1.67
N VAL A 71 14.17 -13.71 2.09
CA VAL A 71 14.97 -14.94 2.05
C VAL A 71 14.52 -15.97 3.10
N PRO A 72 14.31 -15.60 4.38
CA PRO A 72 13.89 -16.56 5.40
C PRO A 72 12.52 -17.19 5.12
N SER A 73 11.62 -16.48 4.44
CA SER A 73 10.25 -16.97 4.17
C SER A 73 10.20 -18.26 3.34
N VAL A 74 11.26 -18.58 2.58
CA VAL A 74 11.37 -19.84 1.82
C VAL A 74 11.53 -21.05 2.75
N LEU A 75 12.12 -20.85 3.92
CA LEU A 75 12.42 -21.89 4.92
C LEU A 75 11.38 -21.98 6.04
N CYS A 76 10.43 -21.05 6.11
CA CYS A 76 9.47 -20.96 7.19
C CYS A 76 8.37 -22.05 7.11
N SER A 77 7.91 -22.48 8.29
CA SER A 77 6.71 -23.32 8.41
C SER A 77 5.42 -22.52 8.15
N GLU A 78 4.28 -23.22 7.94
CA GLU A 78 2.98 -22.58 7.69
C GLU A 78 2.56 -21.62 8.83
N THR A 79 2.83 -22.00 10.09
CA THR A 79 2.54 -21.16 11.26
C THR A 79 3.40 -19.89 11.29
N GLN A 80 4.69 -20.00 10.95
CA GLN A 80 5.58 -18.84 10.86
C GLN A 80 5.15 -17.90 9.73
N LEU A 81 4.79 -18.44 8.56
CA LEU A 81 4.25 -17.65 7.45
C LEU A 81 2.96 -16.91 7.86
N GLY A 82 2.10 -17.54 8.65
CA GLY A 82 0.92 -16.90 9.23
C GLY A 82 1.25 -15.69 10.13
N LEU A 83 2.26 -15.82 11.01
CA LEU A 83 2.72 -14.72 11.85
C LEU A 83 3.27 -13.55 11.03
N ILE A 84 4.10 -13.83 10.02
CA ILE A 84 4.62 -12.76 9.16
C ILE A 84 3.46 -12.08 8.41
N GLY A 85 2.51 -12.84 7.88
CA GLY A 85 1.33 -12.29 7.22
C GLY A 85 0.48 -11.38 8.12
N MET A 86 0.43 -11.63 9.43
CA MET A 86 -0.22 -10.71 10.38
C MET A 86 0.53 -9.38 10.52
N VAL A 87 1.87 -9.41 10.57
CA VAL A 87 2.66 -8.17 10.60
C VAL A 87 2.47 -7.38 9.30
N ASP A 88 2.49 -8.06 8.15
CA ASP A 88 2.24 -7.45 6.84
C ASP A 88 0.86 -6.77 6.80
N LEU A 89 -0.16 -7.42 7.38
CA LEU A 89 -1.51 -6.85 7.48
C LEU A 89 -1.54 -5.60 8.37
N LEU A 90 -0.86 -5.61 9.52
CA LEU A 90 -0.79 -4.45 10.42
C LEU A 90 -0.10 -3.26 9.72
N LEU A 91 1.02 -3.50 9.04
CA LEU A 91 1.72 -2.48 8.27
C LEU A 91 0.84 -1.92 7.14
N ALA A 92 0.09 -2.77 6.44
CA ALA A 92 -0.86 -2.35 5.42
C ALA A 92 -1.99 -1.48 5.99
N LEU A 93 -2.51 -1.81 7.17
CA LEU A 93 -3.54 -1.00 7.86
C LEU A 93 -3.02 0.39 8.23
N VAL A 94 -1.79 0.48 8.75
CA VAL A 94 -1.17 1.78 9.07
C VAL A 94 -0.98 2.61 7.80
N LEU A 95 -0.54 2.01 6.68
CA LEU A 95 -0.45 2.68 5.39
C LEU A 95 -1.81 3.20 4.89
N ILE A 96 -2.88 2.40 5.04
CA ILE A 96 -4.25 2.82 4.68
C ILE A 96 -4.65 4.07 5.47
N ILE A 97 -4.34 4.13 6.77
CA ILE A 97 -4.61 5.30 7.60
C ILE A 97 -3.86 6.54 7.08
N GLY A 98 -2.57 6.38 6.76
CA GLY A 98 -1.75 7.46 6.19
C GLY A 98 -2.31 7.99 4.86
N ILE A 99 -2.59 7.11 3.91
CA ILE A 99 -3.16 7.45 2.59
C ILE A 99 -4.55 8.11 2.75
N SER A 100 -5.34 7.66 3.72
CA SER A 100 -6.65 8.25 4.01
C SER A 100 -6.52 9.68 4.53
N LYS A 101 -5.53 9.94 5.40
CA LYS A 101 -5.21 11.28 5.89
C LYS A 101 -4.69 12.19 4.78
N GLU A 102 -3.81 11.69 3.90
CA GLU A 102 -3.34 12.45 2.72
C GLU A 102 -4.53 12.90 1.83
N SER A 103 -5.51 12.02 1.64
CA SER A 103 -6.69 12.30 0.82
C SER A 103 -7.59 13.43 1.35
N MET A 104 -7.43 13.84 2.62
CA MET A 104 -8.18 14.96 3.19
C MET A 104 -7.75 16.30 2.62
N TYR A 105 -6.52 16.42 2.12
CA TYR A 105 -6.01 17.63 1.47
C TYR A 105 -5.90 17.43 -0.05
N LEU A 106 -5.33 16.33 -0.52
CA LEU A 106 -5.01 16.11 -1.94
C LEU A 106 -6.23 16.19 -2.88
N PRO A 107 -6.04 16.71 -4.10
CA PRO A 107 -7.03 16.57 -5.16
C PRO A 107 -7.25 15.10 -5.54
N ARG A 108 -8.47 14.75 -5.95
CA ARG A 108 -8.82 13.36 -6.31
C ARG A 108 -8.56 13.04 -7.78
N SER A 109 -8.26 14.05 -8.60
CA SER A 109 -7.97 13.87 -10.02
C SER A 109 -6.88 14.83 -10.49
N TYR A 110 -6.15 14.41 -11.52
CA TYR A 110 -5.12 15.23 -12.18
C TYR A 110 -5.67 16.53 -12.77
N ALA A 111 -6.90 16.53 -13.26
CA ALA A 111 -7.54 17.75 -13.78
C ALA A 111 -7.62 18.88 -12.73
N GLN A 112 -7.76 18.52 -11.44
CA GLN A 112 -7.79 19.50 -10.35
C GLN A 112 -6.40 20.11 -10.06
N CYS A 113 -5.31 19.49 -10.51
CA CYS A 113 -3.96 20.05 -10.38
C CYS A 113 -3.70 21.23 -11.33
N ALA A 114 -4.54 21.46 -12.35
CA ALA A 114 -4.38 22.58 -13.28
C ALA A 114 -4.55 23.95 -12.59
N ASN A 115 -5.39 24.02 -11.56
CA ASN A 115 -5.65 25.25 -10.79
C ASN A 115 -5.21 25.09 -9.32
N ILE A 116 -4.08 24.40 -9.10
CA ILE A 116 -3.64 24.05 -7.75
C ILE A 116 -3.30 25.28 -6.89
N GLU A 117 -2.99 26.41 -7.52
CA GLU A 117 -2.70 27.67 -6.84
C GLU A 117 -3.90 28.19 -6.03
N HIS A 118 -5.12 27.80 -6.38
CA HIS A 118 -6.34 28.16 -5.66
C HIS A 118 -6.90 27.00 -4.82
N TRP A 119 -6.18 25.88 -4.75
CA TRP A 119 -6.65 24.70 -4.04
C TRP A 119 -6.51 24.86 -2.54
N LYS A 120 -7.63 24.87 -1.81
CA LYS A 120 -7.63 24.82 -0.33
C LYS A 120 -6.63 25.81 0.28
N LEU A 121 -6.74 27.07 -0.13
CA LEU A 121 -5.96 28.18 0.41
C LEU A 121 -6.14 28.25 1.93
N GLY A 122 -5.05 28.52 2.64
CA GLY A 122 -5.10 28.86 4.05
C GLY A 122 -5.69 30.26 4.29
N GLU A 123 -5.95 30.59 5.56
CA GLU A 123 -6.45 31.92 5.95
C GLU A 123 -5.49 33.06 5.56
N ASP A 124 -4.20 32.74 5.46
CA ASP A 124 -3.12 33.62 5.01
C ASP A 124 -2.91 33.61 3.49
N GLY A 125 -3.75 32.88 2.73
CA GLY A 125 -3.64 32.74 1.28
C GLY A 125 -2.53 31.78 0.84
N ARG A 126 -1.83 31.10 1.76
CA ARG A 126 -0.78 30.13 1.39
C ARG A 126 -1.36 28.79 0.96
N ASN A 127 -0.58 28.07 0.17
CA ASN A 127 -0.92 26.74 -0.36
C ASN A 127 0.31 25.84 -0.32
N TYR A 128 0.15 24.57 0.03
CA TYR A 128 1.27 23.63 0.17
C TYR A 128 2.13 23.52 -1.10
N PHE A 129 1.51 23.46 -2.28
CA PHE A 129 2.23 23.30 -3.54
C PHE A 129 2.94 24.57 -4.00
N ILE A 130 2.40 25.75 -3.67
CA ILE A 130 3.10 27.03 -3.88
C ILE A 130 4.29 27.14 -2.93
N GLU A 131 4.08 26.82 -1.65
CA GLU A 131 5.15 26.89 -0.66
C GLU A 131 6.29 25.90 -0.96
N LEU A 132 5.99 24.73 -1.53
CA LEU A 132 7.04 23.82 -2.00
C LEU A 132 7.99 24.45 -3.02
N THR A 133 7.51 25.32 -3.92
CA THR A 133 8.39 25.96 -4.93
C THR A 133 9.31 27.03 -4.33
N THR A 134 9.13 27.37 -3.05
CA THR A 134 10.08 28.24 -2.32
C THR A 134 11.32 27.49 -1.85
N LEU A 135 11.31 26.16 -1.86
CA LEU A 135 12.48 25.34 -1.56
C LEU A 135 13.41 25.30 -2.79
N ASP A 136 14.72 25.42 -2.56
CA ASP A 136 15.73 25.43 -3.63
C ASP A 136 15.62 24.21 -4.57
N GLU A 137 15.25 23.05 -4.03
CA GLU A 137 15.05 21.79 -4.74
C GLU A 137 13.95 21.87 -5.81
N TYR A 138 12.96 22.76 -5.64
CA TYR A 138 11.78 22.90 -6.50
C TYR A 138 11.62 24.31 -7.10
N ALA A 139 12.65 25.17 -7.02
CA ALA A 139 12.56 26.56 -7.49
C ALA A 139 12.13 26.70 -8.97
N ASN A 140 12.42 25.69 -9.80
CA ASN A 140 12.06 25.64 -11.21
C ASN A 140 10.82 24.78 -11.52
N ALA A 141 10.25 24.11 -10.52
CA ALA A 141 9.10 23.24 -10.69
C ALA A 141 7.80 24.07 -10.67
N LYS A 142 6.83 23.70 -11.52
CA LYS A 142 5.50 24.30 -11.45
C LYS A 142 4.70 23.64 -10.32
N PRO A 143 3.88 24.37 -9.55
CA PRO A 143 3.03 23.79 -8.52
C PRO A 143 2.12 22.67 -9.06
N SER A 144 1.64 22.80 -10.30
CA SER A 144 0.82 21.78 -10.96
C SER A 144 1.57 20.46 -11.12
N ASP A 145 2.86 20.49 -11.44
CA ASP A 145 3.66 19.29 -11.68
C ASP A 145 3.92 18.55 -10.37
N LEU A 146 4.22 19.31 -9.30
CA LEU A 146 4.34 18.77 -7.93
C LEU A 146 3.03 18.13 -7.46
N CYS A 147 1.89 18.75 -7.77
CA CYS A 147 0.58 18.17 -7.50
C CYS A 147 0.36 16.84 -8.24
N HIS A 148 0.69 16.77 -9.53
CA HIS A 148 0.55 15.53 -10.29
C HIS A 148 1.41 14.42 -9.70
N GLU A 149 2.65 14.73 -9.33
CA GLU A 149 3.56 13.74 -8.75
C GLU A 149 3.03 13.21 -7.41
N LEU A 150 2.55 14.10 -6.54
CA LEU A 150 2.03 13.70 -5.23
C LEU A 150 0.70 12.93 -5.34
N VAL A 151 -0.21 13.35 -6.23
CA VAL A 151 -1.45 12.61 -6.53
C VAL A 151 -1.14 11.25 -7.16
N GLN A 152 -0.12 11.16 -8.01
CA GLN A 152 0.34 9.89 -8.57
C GLN A 152 0.88 8.96 -7.47
N ASN A 153 1.69 9.50 -6.55
CA ASN A 153 2.21 8.73 -5.41
C ASN A 153 1.07 8.23 -4.52
N TRP A 154 0.09 9.09 -4.21
CA TRP A 154 -1.11 8.73 -3.47
C TRP A 154 -1.94 7.65 -4.17
N ALA A 155 -2.13 7.74 -5.49
CA ALA A 155 -2.85 6.75 -6.28
C ALA A 155 -2.13 5.38 -6.29
N ILE A 156 -0.80 5.37 -6.35
CA ILE A 156 0.01 4.16 -6.17
C ILE A 156 -0.24 3.59 -4.77
N GLY A 157 -0.25 4.44 -3.73
CA GLY A 157 -0.59 4.05 -2.37
C GLY A 157 -1.93 3.32 -2.29
N ILE A 158 -2.99 3.88 -2.87
CA ILE A 158 -4.30 3.23 -2.93
C ILE A 158 -4.20 1.86 -3.60
N ALA A 159 -3.53 1.77 -4.75
CA ALA A 159 -3.41 0.52 -5.50
C ALA A 159 -2.69 -0.55 -4.70
N VAL A 160 -1.60 -0.20 -4.02
CA VAL A 160 -0.82 -1.10 -3.15
C VAL A 160 -1.66 -1.58 -1.97
N SER A 161 -2.36 -0.66 -1.29
CA SER A 161 -3.18 -1.00 -0.13
C SER A 161 -4.45 -1.80 -0.46
N HIS A 162 -5.01 -1.65 -1.66
CA HIS A 162 -6.30 -2.27 -2.05
C HIS A 162 -6.17 -3.47 -2.99
N ALA A 163 -4.96 -3.86 -3.39
CA ALA A 163 -4.74 -5.00 -4.29
C ALA A 163 -5.40 -6.31 -3.80
N GLY A 164 -5.70 -6.44 -2.50
CA GLY A 164 -6.41 -7.60 -1.91
C GLY A 164 -7.94 -7.56 -1.95
N THR A 165 -8.58 -6.39 -2.14
CA THR A 165 -10.03 -6.19 -1.89
C THR A 165 -10.76 -5.53 -3.06
N ARG A 166 -10.37 -5.90 -4.29
CA ARG A 166 -10.85 -5.33 -5.56
C ARG A 166 -12.38 -5.16 -5.66
N ARG A 167 -13.18 -6.08 -5.11
CA ARG A 167 -14.65 -6.02 -5.21
C ARG A 167 -15.33 -4.94 -4.36
N ARG A 168 -14.67 -4.34 -3.37
CA ARG A 168 -15.33 -3.39 -2.44
C ARG A 168 -15.05 -1.91 -2.75
N PHE A 169 -13.97 -1.61 -3.47
CA PHE A 169 -13.51 -0.23 -3.65
C PHE A 169 -14.23 0.52 -4.78
N GLU A 170 -14.54 -0.17 -5.87
CA GLU A 170 -15.14 0.40 -7.09
C GLU A 170 -16.51 1.07 -6.82
N ASN A 171 -17.24 0.60 -5.80
CA ASN A 171 -18.54 1.15 -5.41
C ASN A 171 -18.49 2.34 -4.44
N ARG A 172 -17.36 2.68 -3.80
CA ARG A 172 -17.31 3.70 -2.73
C ARG A 172 -16.44 4.92 -3.03
N SER A 173 -15.42 4.80 -3.86
CA SER A 173 -14.43 5.87 -4.00
C SER A 173 -14.85 6.99 -4.95
N GLY A 174 -15.86 6.79 -5.81
CA GLY A 174 -16.27 7.78 -6.82
C GLY A 174 -15.11 8.20 -7.74
N LEU A 175 -14.06 7.38 -7.80
CA LEU A 175 -12.80 7.67 -8.47
C LEU A 175 -13.02 7.45 -9.97
N ASN A 176 -13.48 8.47 -10.67
CA ASN A 176 -13.54 8.47 -12.13
C ASN A 176 -12.11 8.67 -12.67
N ILE A 177 -11.27 7.62 -12.56
CA ILE A 177 -10.05 7.54 -13.37
C ILE A 177 -10.55 7.25 -14.79
N GLY A 178 -11.02 8.29 -15.48
CA GLY A 178 -11.41 8.20 -16.88
C GLY A 178 -10.25 7.64 -17.71
N GLN A 179 -10.58 6.92 -18.79
CA GLN A 179 -9.66 6.25 -19.72
C GLN A 179 -8.63 7.16 -20.44
N VAL A 180 -8.32 8.35 -19.94
CA VAL A 180 -7.40 9.29 -20.57
C VAL A 180 -6.23 9.62 -19.65
N ALA A 181 -5.30 8.67 -19.58
CA ALA A 181 -3.90 8.96 -19.74
C ALA A 181 -3.31 7.73 -20.42
N LYS A 182 -2.75 7.88 -21.63
CA LYS A 182 -1.73 6.93 -22.08
C LYS A 182 -0.76 6.76 -20.91
N PRO A 183 -0.32 5.55 -20.56
CA PRO A 183 0.74 5.40 -19.57
C PRO A 183 1.84 6.35 -20.00
N ILE A 184 2.08 7.40 -19.21
CA ILE A 184 3.19 8.31 -19.44
C ILE A 184 4.38 7.37 -19.46
N ALA A 185 5.06 7.30 -20.60
CA ALA A 185 6.32 6.60 -20.69
C ALA A 185 7.19 7.23 -19.61
N ILE A 186 7.41 6.49 -18.52
CA ILE A 186 8.30 6.90 -17.45
C ILE A 186 9.62 7.12 -18.17
N ASN A 187 10.05 8.38 -18.31
CA ASN A 187 11.32 8.66 -18.94
C ASN A 187 12.40 8.17 -17.96
N ALA A 188 12.88 6.95 -18.20
CA ALA A 188 13.90 6.30 -17.40
C ALA A 188 15.26 7.02 -17.48
N SER A 189 15.44 7.97 -18.41
CA SER A 189 16.71 8.67 -18.60
C SER A 189 17.04 9.68 -17.49
N SER A 190 16.08 10.09 -16.66
CA SER A 190 16.33 10.94 -15.48
C SER A 190 16.69 10.12 -14.22
N TRP A 191 16.70 8.79 -14.31
CA TRP A 191 17.00 7.89 -13.20
C TRP A 191 18.48 7.50 -13.24
N ILE A 192 19.36 8.49 -13.05
CA ILE A 192 20.74 8.20 -12.67
C ILE A 192 20.72 8.01 -11.16
N PHE A 193 20.64 6.76 -10.74
CA PHE A 193 21.02 6.40 -9.39
C PHE A 193 22.48 6.79 -9.20
N ALA A 194 22.76 7.66 -8.23
CA ALA A 194 24.07 7.75 -7.63
C ALA A 194 24.32 6.44 -6.89
N ASP A 195 24.68 5.41 -7.65
CA ASP A 195 25.46 4.22 -7.28
C ASP A 195 25.37 3.21 -8.45
N GLY A 196 26.44 3.17 -9.24
CA GLY A 196 26.52 2.52 -10.54
C GLY A 196 26.59 0.99 -10.49
N THR A 197 25.48 0.32 -10.15
CA THR A 197 25.25 -1.09 -10.50
C THR A 197 23.76 -1.42 -10.68
N ALA A 198 23.44 -1.96 -11.87
CA ALA A 198 22.24 -2.75 -12.26
C ALA A 198 21.05 -2.06 -12.97
N PRO A 199 21.08 -1.98 -14.32
CA PRO A 199 19.90 -1.69 -15.16
C PRO A 199 19.14 -2.94 -15.68
N THR A 200 19.43 -4.17 -15.24
CA THR A 200 18.95 -5.38 -15.95
C THR A 200 17.58 -5.92 -15.53
N LEU A 201 17.10 -5.64 -14.31
CA LEU A 201 15.87 -6.27 -13.78
C LEU A 201 14.57 -5.53 -14.17
N TRP A 202 14.60 -4.20 -14.26
CA TRP A 202 13.42 -3.40 -14.59
C TRP A 202 13.07 -3.46 -16.08
N HIS A 203 14.07 -3.56 -16.95
CA HIS A 203 13.88 -3.75 -18.39
C HIS A 203 13.24 -5.10 -18.72
N TRP A 204 13.48 -6.13 -17.89
CA TRP A 204 12.91 -7.47 -18.07
C TRP A 204 11.46 -7.55 -17.61
N ALA A 205 11.10 -6.85 -16.52
CA ALA A 205 9.73 -6.83 -15.98
C ALA A 205 8.74 -6.01 -16.84
N SER A 206 9.23 -5.04 -17.62
CA SER A 206 8.40 -4.14 -18.44
C SER A 206 8.16 -4.65 -19.87
N THR A 207 8.96 -5.60 -20.36
CA THR A 207 8.91 -6.06 -21.76
C THR A 207 8.27 -7.43 -21.95
N ASN A 208 7.94 -8.16 -20.88
CA ASN A 208 7.46 -9.56 -20.99
C ASN A 208 5.97 -9.73 -20.61
N PRO A 209 5.03 -9.63 -21.57
CA PRO A 209 3.58 -9.75 -21.32
C PRO A 209 3.16 -11.12 -20.77
N VAL A 210 3.99 -12.15 -20.96
CA VAL A 210 3.76 -13.51 -20.45
C VAL A 210 3.82 -13.55 -18.92
N VAL A 211 4.72 -12.78 -18.30
CA VAL A 211 4.87 -12.74 -16.83
C VAL A 211 3.66 -12.08 -16.18
N LEU A 212 3.15 -10.97 -16.74
CA LEU A 212 1.93 -10.31 -16.26
C LEU A 212 0.68 -11.19 -16.44
N TRP A 213 0.59 -11.94 -17.54
CA TRP A 213 -0.54 -12.83 -17.81
C TRP A 213 -0.53 -14.09 -16.93
N GLN A 214 0.64 -14.72 -16.74
CA GLN A 214 0.80 -15.87 -15.84
C GLN A 214 0.55 -15.47 -14.37
N SER A 215 0.97 -14.26 -13.96
CA SER A 215 0.66 -13.71 -12.64
C SER A 215 -0.86 -13.56 -12.43
N ARG A 216 -1.59 -13.06 -13.45
CA ARG A 216 -3.06 -12.93 -13.39
C ARG A 216 -3.77 -14.28 -13.26
N LEU A 217 -3.36 -15.29 -14.02
CA LEU A 217 -3.95 -16.63 -13.94
C LEU A 217 -3.59 -17.34 -12.63
N ALA A 218 -2.36 -17.19 -12.15
CA ALA A 218 -1.93 -17.71 -10.86
C ALA A 218 -2.78 -17.09 -9.74
N ILE A 219 -2.95 -15.76 -9.70
CA ILE A 219 -3.77 -15.06 -8.70
C ILE A 219 -5.25 -15.51 -8.77
N GLN A 220 -5.83 -15.67 -9.97
CA GLN A 220 -7.22 -16.15 -10.10
C GLN A 220 -7.38 -17.59 -9.60
N ASN A 221 -6.50 -18.50 -9.98
CA ASN A 221 -6.56 -19.90 -9.54
C ASN A 221 -6.28 -20.06 -8.05
N TRP A 222 -5.40 -19.23 -7.49
CA TRP A 222 -5.07 -19.21 -6.07
C TRP A 222 -6.21 -18.63 -5.22
N SER A 223 -6.89 -17.58 -5.69
CA SER A 223 -8.08 -17.05 -5.01
C SER A 223 -9.18 -18.12 -4.87
N ARG A 224 -9.44 -18.90 -5.93
CA ARG A 224 -10.41 -20.02 -5.90
C ARG A 224 -9.99 -21.13 -4.91
N ARG A 225 -8.69 -21.40 -4.77
CA ARG A 225 -8.18 -22.39 -3.80
C ARG A 225 -8.27 -21.88 -2.36
N MET A 226 -7.96 -20.61 -2.10
CA MET A 226 -8.10 -19.99 -0.78
C MET A 226 -9.55 -19.96 -0.29
N TYR A 227 -10.53 -19.73 -1.18
CA TYR A 227 -11.96 -19.84 -0.82
C TYR A 227 -12.37 -21.27 -0.42
N ARG A 228 -11.78 -22.31 -1.04
CA ARG A 228 -12.01 -23.71 -0.65
C ARG A 228 -11.34 -24.05 0.69
N CYS A 229 -10.13 -23.55 0.95
CA CYS A 229 -9.47 -23.75 2.24
C CYS A 229 -10.17 -23.03 3.40
N ARG A 230 -10.73 -21.82 3.16
CA ARG A 230 -11.52 -21.09 4.18
C ARG A 230 -12.82 -21.82 4.52
N ALA A 231 -13.46 -22.46 3.54
CA ALA A 231 -14.64 -23.30 3.78
C ALA A 231 -14.29 -24.59 4.56
N LEU A 232 -13.14 -25.20 4.29
CA LEU A 232 -12.66 -26.39 5.01
C LEU A 232 -12.20 -26.08 6.45
N LEU A 233 -11.54 -24.96 6.69
CA LEU A 233 -11.18 -24.50 8.04
C LEU A 233 -12.41 -24.16 8.88
N PHE A 234 -13.46 -23.57 8.28
CA PHE A 234 -14.73 -23.35 8.98
C PHE A 234 -15.46 -24.67 9.28
N ALA A 235 -15.46 -25.62 8.35
CA ALA A 235 -16.05 -26.94 8.56
C ALA A 235 -15.32 -27.75 9.65
N HIS A 236 -13.99 -27.69 9.67
CA HIS A 236 -13.18 -28.38 10.68
C HIS A 236 -13.37 -27.75 12.08
N PHE A 237 -13.48 -26.43 12.18
CA PHE A 237 -13.71 -25.74 13.45
C PHE A 237 -15.13 -26.03 14.02
N VAL A 238 -16.14 -26.10 13.15
CA VAL A 238 -17.51 -26.49 13.54
C VAL A 238 -17.60 -27.98 13.94
N TRP A 239 -16.80 -28.85 13.30
CA TRP A 239 -16.74 -30.27 13.65
C TRP A 239 -16.02 -30.51 14.98
N THR A 240 -14.88 -29.85 15.23
CA THR A 240 -14.13 -30.03 16.50
C THR A 240 -14.81 -29.38 17.70
N GLY A 241 -15.66 -28.37 17.48
CA GLY A 241 -16.44 -27.72 18.53
C GLY A 241 -17.63 -28.55 19.05
N ARG A 242 -18.04 -29.62 18.35
CA ARG A 242 -19.24 -30.41 18.70
C ARG A 242 -18.94 -31.77 19.35
N VAL A 243 -17.66 -32.12 19.59
CA VAL A 243 -17.26 -33.47 20.08
C VAL A 243 -16.82 -33.47 21.56
N LYS A 244 -17.02 -32.36 22.32
CA LYS A 244 -16.59 -32.27 23.73
C LYS A 244 -17.70 -32.03 24.76
N SER A 245 -18.91 -32.53 24.52
CA SER A 245 -20.00 -32.41 25.52
C SER A 245 -20.83 -33.68 25.80
N ASP A 246 -20.39 -34.88 25.42
CA ASP A 246 -21.20 -36.10 25.64
C ASP A 246 -20.39 -37.32 26.07
N VAL A 247 -19.57 -37.23 27.12
CA VAL A 247 -19.20 -38.42 27.92
C VAL A 247 -18.87 -38.00 29.34
N THR A 248 -19.86 -37.98 30.24
CA THR A 248 -19.74 -38.33 31.68
C THR A 248 -21.01 -37.87 32.42
N TRP A 249 -22.10 -38.65 32.39
CA TRP A 249 -23.15 -38.67 33.43
C TRP A 249 -24.09 -39.85 33.17
N ARG A 250 -23.63 -41.08 33.43
CA ARG A 250 -24.48 -42.26 33.69
C ARG A 250 -23.61 -43.41 34.18
N LYS A 251 -23.41 -43.49 35.50
CA LYS A 251 -23.14 -44.72 36.28
C LYS A 251 -22.97 -44.33 37.76
N SER A 252 -24.08 -43.96 38.39
CA SER A 252 -24.25 -44.12 39.83
C SER A 252 -25.74 -43.99 40.15
N LEU A 253 -26.46 -45.11 39.99
CA LEU A 253 -27.79 -45.35 40.57
C LEU A 253 -28.10 -46.85 40.40
N GLY A 254 -27.72 -47.62 41.44
CA GLY A 254 -28.57 -48.60 42.11
C GLY A 254 -28.97 -49.92 41.44
N LEU A 255 -28.48 -51.00 42.07
CA LEU A 255 -29.26 -52.09 42.69
C LEU A 255 -29.71 -53.36 41.92
N TRP A 256 -29.52 -54.49 42.64
CA TRP A 256 -30.09 -55.86 42.58
C TRP A 256 -29.63 -56.85 41.50
N LEU A 257 -28.67 -57.71 41.85
CA LEU A 257 -28.89 -59.12 42.27
C LEU A 257 -27.66 -59.63 43.04
#